data_AF-A0A6J8CQP9-F1
#
_entry.id   AF-A0A6J8CQP9-F1
#
_cell.length_a   1.000
_cell.length_b   1.000
_cell.length_c   1.000
_cell.angle_alpha   90.00
_cell.angle_beta   90.00
_cell.angle_gamma   90.00
#
_symmetry.space_group_name_H-M   'P 1'
#
loop_
_entity.id
_entity.type
_entity.pdbx_description
1 polymer ?
#
loop_
_entity_poly.entity_id
_entity_poly.type
_entity_poly.pdbx_seq_one_letter_code
_entity_poly.pdbx_strand_id
1 'polypeptide(L)'
;MLCKGCATANDVDYIFCKICGSPRNKSLECLEECSKERDQLLHKIEKRIDKLDNLLKSGSYSKQKCSLKTELEKFFVTLEPLKNLSNAVPEDIRKFLVFKEKNGRTQLHEDNCVYHTEHGPKNCSYPKILTVKSVDSLLGKIRAIFRDIGKAGEWNPKLYSGNPASSHILKQHIQAVSLEQSNSNITRKQATPLMFDKLGKLCRYVSYKVSVEKDPISQFLFARDLSYFSLLCHSGNRGGGSWFT
;
A
#
# COMPACT_ATOMS: atom_id res chain seq x y z
N MET A 1 58.88 3.99 -30.27
CA MET A 1 58.63 2.53 -30.15
C MET A 1 58.43 1.95 -31.54
N LEU A 2 58.79 0.69 -31.81
CA LEU A 2 58.52 0.07 -33.12
C LEU A 2 57.07 -0.45 -33.20
N CYS A 3 56.44 -0.28 -34.36
CA CYS A 3 55.09 -0.76 -34.60
C CYS A 3 55.04 -2.29 -34.67
N LYS A 4 54.14 -2.95 -33.92
CA LYS A 4 54.00 -4.42 -33.98
C LYS A 4 53.40 -4.93 -35.29
N GLY A 5 52.68 -4.09 -36.04
CA GLY A 5 52.03 -4.47 -37.31
C GLY A 5 52.93 -4.32 -38.54
N CYS A 6 53.81 -3.31 -38.57
CA CYS A 6 54.65 -3.03 -39.75
C CYS A 6 56.13 -2.72 -39.41
N ALA A 7 56.55 -2.93 -38.17
CA ALA A 7 57.94 -2.78 -37.68
C ALA A 7 58.59 -1.40 -37.88
N THR A 8 57.86 -0.38 -38.29
CA THR A 8 58.38 0.99 -38.46
C THR A 8 58.42 1.76 -37.14
N ALA A 9 59.35 2.71 -37.06
CA ALA A 9 59.46 3.61 -35.91
C ALA A 9 58.22 4.49 -35.83
N ASN A 10 57.59 4.50 -34.65
CA ASN A 10 56.42 5.32 -34.38
C ASN A 10 56.67 6.23 -33.16
N ASP A 11 55.84 7.26 -33.01
CA ASP A 11 55.95 8.31 -32.00
C ASP A 11 55.94 7.76 -30.56
N VAL A 12 56.32 8.62 -29.61
CA VAL A 12 56.55 8.25 -28.21
C VAL A 12 55.25 7.74 -27.55
N ASP A 13 54.11 8.29 -27.97
CA ASP A 13 52.80 7.97 -27.41
C ASP A 13 52.19 6.68 -28.01
N TYR A 14 52.61 6.28 -29.21
CA TYR A 14 52.26 5.04 -29.90
C TYR A 14 50.76 4.69 -29.87
N ILE A 15 49.85 5.68 -29.90
CA ILE A 15 48.40 5.45 -29.76
C ILE A 15 47.83 4.81 -31.05
N PHE A 16 48.37 5.19 -32.20
CA PHE A 16 47.98 4.72 -33.53
C PHE A 16 49.17 4.76 -34.49
N CYS A 17 49.33 3.77 -35.37
CA CYS A 17 50.39 3.79 -36.38
C CYS A 17 49.99 4.61 -37.60
N LYS A 18 50.72 5.70 -37.89
CA LYS A 18 50.45 6.55 -39.06
C LYS A 18 50.74 5.89 -40.42
N ILE A 19 51.49 4.78 -40.45
CA ILE A 19 51.84 4.08 -41.69
C ILE A 19 50.86 2.96 -42.01
N CYS A 20 50.61 2.04 -41.07
CA CYS A 20 49.75 0.88 -41.33
C CYS A 20 48.36 0.98 -40.68
N GLY A 21 48.08 2.06 -39.95
CA GLY A 21 46.77 2.26 -39.31
C GLY A 21 46.49 1.36 -38.12
N SER A 22 47.47 0.61 -37.59
CA SER A 22 47.22 -0.29 -36.46
C SER A 22 47.10 0.49 -35.15
N PRO A 23 46.01 0.32 -34.37
CA PRO A 23 45.87 0.93 -33.05
C PRO A 23 46.79 0.25 -32.02
N ARG A 24 47.14 0.97 -30.95
CA ARG A 24 47.80 0.36 -29.77
C ARG A 24 46.87 -0.68 -29.16
N ASN A 25 47.37 -1.88 -28.85
CA ASN A 25 46.63 -2.97 -28.18
C ASN A 25 45.98 -2.64 -26.81
N LYS A 26 46.02 -1.38 -26.35
CA LYS A 26 45.33 -0.91 -25.13
C LYS A 26 43.80 -1.07 -25.20
N SER A 27 43.21 -1.27 -26.38
CA SER A 27 41.76 -1.40 -26.53
C SER A 27 41.21 -2.66 -25.87
N LEU A 28 41.92 -3.80 -25.89
CA LEU A 28 41.39 -5.06 -25.33
C LEU A 28 41.32 -5.06 -23.80
N GLU A 29 42.36 -4.61 -23.11
CA GLU A 29 42.40 -4.56 -21.63
C GLU A 29 41.37 -3.56 -21.08
N CYS A 30 41.24 -2.37 -21.69
CA CYS A 30 40.23 -1.39 -21.29
C CYS A 30 38.78 -1.84 -21.60
N LEU A 31 38.57 -2.63 -22.66
CA LEU A 31 37.26 -3.21 -22.97
C LEU A 31 36.89 -4.33 -21.98
N GLU A 32 37.86 -5.13 -21.54
CA GLU A 32 37.64 -6.16 -20.52
C GLU A 32 37.32 -5.58 -19.15
N GLU A 33 38.01 -4.52 -18.72
CA GLU A 33 37.70 -3.80 -17.49
C GLU A 33 36.32 -3.14 -17.56
N CYS A 34 35.99 -2.48 -18.67
CA CYS A 34 34.68 -1.87 -18.88
C CYS A 34 33.55 -2.91 -18.92
N SER A 35 33.80 -4.10 -19.47
CA SER A 35 32.84 -5.22 -19.43
C SER A 35 32.63 -5.72 -18.01
N LYS A 36 33.70 -5.91 -17.22
CA LYS A 36 33.61 -6.35 -15.82
C LYS A 36 32.85 -5.35 -14.96
N GLU A 37 33.09 -4.06 -15.14
CA GLU A 37 32.35 -2.99 -14.45
C GLU A 37 30.87 -2.98 -14.80
N ARG A 38 30.54 -3.13 -16.09
CA ARG A 38 29.16 -3.23 -16.57
C ARG A 38 28.45 -4.45 -15.99
N ASP A 39 29.10 -5.61 -16.00
CA ASP A 39 28.51 -6.86 -15.50
C ASP A 39 28.30 -6.80 -13.97
N GLN A 40 29.22 -6.17 -13.24
CA GLN A 40 29.03 -5.88 -11.81
C GLN A 40 27.87 -4.91 -11.55
N LEU A 41 27.70 -3.88 -12.39
CA LEU A 41 26.59 -2.94 -12.28
C LEU A 41 25.25 -3.63 -12.56
N LEU A 42 25.16 -4.43 -13.61
CA LEU A 42 23.97 -5.23 -13.94
C LEU A 42 23.61 -6.16 -12.77
N HIS A 43 24.59 -6.88 -12.22
CA HIS A 43 24.36 -7.73 -11.06
C HIS A 43 23.83 -6.97 -9.84
N LYS A 44 24.35 -5.75 -9.57
CA LYS A 44 23.82 -4.89 -8.49
C LYS A 44 22.39 -4.44 -8.75
N ILE A 45 22.04 -4.14 -10.00
CA ILE A 45 20.68 -3.75 -10.41
C ILE A 45 19.72 -4.93 -10.24
N GLU A 46 20.05 -6.10 -10.77
CA GLU A 46 19.23 -7.32 -10.65
C GLU A 46 19.00 -7.69 -9.18
N LYS A 47 20.07 -7.70 -8.37
CA LYS A 47 19.97 -7.92 -6.93
C LYS A 47 19.06 -6.91 -6.23
N ARG A 48 19.03 -5.66 -6.70
CA ARG A 48 18.13 -4.64 -6.16
C ARG A 48 16.67 -4.88 -6.56
N ILE A 49 16.43 -5.27 -7.81
CA ILE A 49 15.10 -5.65 -8.31
C ILE A 49 14.56 -6.83 -7.49
N ASP A 50 15.36 -7.89 -7.33
CA ASP A 50 14.99 -9.07 -6.53
C ASP A 50 14.63 -8.69 -5.10
N LYS A 51 15.41 -7.80 -4.48
CA LYS A 51 15.12 -7.29 -3.14
C LYS A 51 13.76 -6.58 -3.09
N LEU A 52 13.45 -5.74 -4.08
CA LEU A 52 12.18 -5.02 -4.14
C LEU A 52 11.00 -5.98 -4.36
N ASP A 53 11.13 -6.94 -5.26
CA ASP A 53 10.11 -7.95 -5.53
C ASP A 53 9.85 -8.82 -4.30
N ASN A 54 10.90 -9.21 -3.57
CA ASN A 54 10.77 -9.96 -2.33
C ASN A 54 10.07 -9.14 -1.23
N LEU A 55 10.31 -7.83 -1.15
CA LEU A 55 9.57 -6.95 -0.23
C LEU A 55 8.09 -6.86 -0.60
N LEU A 56 7.77 -6.75 -1.88
CA LEU A 56 6.38 -6.74 -2.35
C LEU A 56 5.68 -8.08 -2.06
N LYS A 57 6.35 -9.21 -2.31
CA LYS A 57 5.82 -10.56 -2.05
C LYS A 57 5.59 -10.83 -0.56
N SER A 58 6.53 -10.43 0.29
CA SER A 58 6.48 -10.65 1.75
C SER A 58 5.58 -9.66 2.51
N GLY A 59 5.22 -8.54 1.88
CA GLY A 59 4.42 -7.49 2.48
C GLY A 59 3.03 -7.95 2.93
N SER A 60 2.52 -7.31 4.00
CA SER A 60 1.18 -7.56 4.55
C SER A 60 0.08 -7.43 3.48
N TYR A 61 0.20 -6.47 2.56
CA TYR A 61 -0.73 -6.29 1.45
C TYR A 61 -0.81 -7.52 0.52
N SER A 62 0.34 -8.10 0.16
CA SER A 62 0.41 -9.31 -0.68
C SER A 62 -0.26 -10.51 0.00
N LYS A 63 0.03 -10.71 1.30
CA LYS A 63 -0.61 -11.77 2.10
C LYS A 63 -2.12 -11.60 2.18
N GLN A 64 -2.60 -10.38 2.44
CA GLN A 64 -4.03 -10.07 2.46
C GLN A 64 -4.69 -10.31 1.10
N LYS A 65 -4.03 -9.91 0.00
CA LYS A 65 -4.52 -10.12 -1.36
C LYS A 65 -4.62 -11.61 -1.71
N CYS A 66 -3.60 -12.40 -1.35
CA CYS A 66 -3.59 -13.85 -1.56
C CYS A 66 -4.72 -14.55 -0.78
N SER A 67 -4.87 -14.23 0.51
CA SER A 67 -5.97 -14.75 1.32
C SER A 67 -7.35 -14.38 0.74
N LEU A 68 -7.51 -13.12 0.31
CA LEU A 68 -8.75 -12.65 -0.32
C LEU A 68 -9.03 -13.36 -1.64
N LYS A 69 -8.00 -13.61 -2.46
CA LYS A 69 -8.13 -14.35 -3.72
C LYS A 69 -8.66 -15.76 -3.47
N THR A 70 -8.08 -16.49 -2.51
CA THR A 70 -8.54 -17.84 -2.15
C THR A 70 -9.98 -17.83 -1.63
N GLU A 71 -10.35 -16.83 -0.82
CA GLU A 71 -11.73 -16.68 -0.35
C GLU A 71 -12.70 -16.41 -1.51
N LEU A 72 -12.32 -15.54 -2.45
CA LEU A 72 -13.12 -15.22 -3.63
C LEU A 72 -13.31 -16.45 -4.54
N GLU A 73 -12.26 -17.22 -4.79
CA GLU A 73 -12.33 -18.46 -5.58
C GLU A 73 -13.25 -19.49 -4.93
N LYS A 74 -13.13 -19.70 -3.61
CA LYS A 74 -14.03 -20.58 -2.84
C LYS A 74 -15.49 -20.12 -2.92
N PHE A 75 -15.72 -18.82 -2.81
CA PHE A 75 -17.05 -18.25 -2.93
C PHE A 75 -17.67 -18.50 -4.32
N PHE A 76 -16.88 -18.34 -5.38
CA PHE A 76 -17.36 -18.63 -6.74
C PHE A 76 -17.77 -20.09 -6.92
N VAL A 77 -16.95 -21.03 -6.47
CA VAL A 77 -17.30 -22.46 -6.50
C VAL A 77 -18.57 -22.76 -5.71
N THR A 78 -18.80 -22.03 -4.61
CA THR A 78 -20.02 -22.16 -3.78
C THR A 78 -21.27 -21.66 -4.52
N LEU A 79 -21.14 -20.61 -5.34
CA LEU A 79 -22.25 -20.10 -6.15
C LEU A 79 -22.56 -21.01 -7.35
N GLU A 80 -21.52 -21.45 -8.04
CA GLU A 80 -21.63 -22.28 -9.24
C GLU A 80 -20.34 -23.08 -9.43
N PRO A 81 -20.39 -24.43 -9.55
CA PRO A 81 -19.19 -25.27 -9.54
C PRO A 81 -18.13 -24.94 -10.61
N LEU A 82 -18.55 -24.39 -11.75
CA LEU A 82 -17.66 -24.02 -12.86
C LEU A 82 -17.19 -22.56 -12.82
N LYS A 83 -17.62 -21.78 -11.81
CA LYS A 83 -17.25 -20.36 -11.70
C LYS A 83 -15.85 -20.20 -11.12
N ASN A 84 -15.07 -19.35 -11.75
CA ASN A 84 -13.70 -19.02 -11.37
C ASN A 84 -13.36 -17.57 -11.78
N LEU A 85 -12.14 -17.11 -11.49
CA LEU A 85 -11.73 -15.74 -11.81
C LEU A 85 -11.70 -15.44 -13.33
N SER A 86 -11.58 -16.46 -14.19
CA SER A 86 -11.49 -16.25 -15.64
C SER A 86 -12.86 -15.96 -16.27
N ASN A 87 -13.93 -16.53 -15.72
CA ASN A 87 -15.31 -16.37 -16.21
C ASN A 87 -16.22 -15.54 -15.29
N ALA A 88 -15.67 -14.92 -14.25
CA ALA A 88 -16.42 -14.05 -13.36
C ALA A 88 -16.98 -12.81 -14.08
N VAL A 89 -18.24 -12.49 -13.80
CA VAL A 89 -18.91 -11.27 -14.26
C VAL A 89 -19.13 -10.29 -13.08
N PRO A 90 -19.42 -9.00 -13.35
CA PRO A 90 -19.62 -8.01 -12.29
C PRO A 90 -20.64 -8.41 -11.22
N GLU A 91 -21.67 -9.15 -11.59
CA GLU A 91 -22.73 -9.64 -10.71
C GLU A 91 -22.19 -10.63 -9.67
N ASP A 92 -21.22 -11.47 -10.05
CA ASP A 92 -20.55 -12.38 -9.11
C ASP A 92 -19.76 -11.59 -8.07
N ILE A 93 -19.09 -10.52 -8.49
CA ILE A 93 -18.36 -9.60 -7.59
C ILE A 93 -19.34 -8.90 -6.66
N ARG A 94 -20.49 -8.44 -7.17
CA ARG A 94 -21.51 -7.79 -6.36
C ARG A 94 -22.05 -8.72 -5.28
N LYS A 95 -22.34 -9.98 -5.62
CA LYS A 95 -22.75 -11.02 -4.65
C LYS A 95 -21.66 -11.24 -3.59
N PHE A 96 -20.40 -11.27 -3.99
CA PHE A 96 -19.28 -11.40 -3.05
C PHE A 96 -19.17 -10.21 -2.10
N LEU A 97 -19.38 -8.97 -2.58
CA LEU A 97 -19.38 -7.78 -1.71
C LEU A 97 -20.48 -7.88 -0.65
N VAL A 98 -21.70 -8.25 -1.04
CA VAL A 98 -22.83 -8.45 -0.10
C VAL A 98 -22.52 -9.56 0.91
N PHE A 99 -21.87 -10.65 0.48
CA PHE A 99 -21.41 -11.70 1.39
C PHE A 99 -20.40 -11.18 2.42
N LYS A 100 -19.42 -10.36 1.99
CA LYS A 100 -18.39 -9.80 2.86
C LYS A 100 -18.89 -8.70 3.78
N GLU A 101 -19.93 -7.97 3.38
CA GLU A 101 -20.52 -6.89 4.17
C GLU A 101 -20.99 -7.37 5.55
N LYS A 102 -21.55 -8.59 5.66
CA LYS A 102 -22.12 -9.17 6.90
C LYS A 102 -21.13 -9.37 8.06
N ASN A 103 -19.83 -9.22 7.82
CA ASN A 103 -18.77 -9.42 8.83
C ASN A 103 -18.17 -8.09 9.32
N GLY A 104 -18.97 -7.02 9.31
CA GLY A 104 -18.51 -5.70 9.71
C GLY A 104 -18.60 -5.39 11.20
N ARG A 105 -18.24 -4.15 11.53
CA ARG A 105 -18.33 -3.61 12.90
C ARG A 105 -19.36 -2.50 13.04
N THR A 106 -19.92 -2.05 11.93
CA THR A 106 -20.83 -0.89 11.89
C THR A 106 -22.25 -1.40 12.01
N GLN A 107 -22.96 -1.00 13.06
CA GLN A 107 -24.36 -1.37 13.24
C GLN A 107 -25.23 -0.54 12.28
N LEU A 108 -25.99 -1.21 11.41
CA LEU A 108 -26.89 -0.54 10.46
C LEU A 108 -28.27 -0.37 11.14
N HIS A 109 -28.55 0.81 11.70
CA HIS A 109 -29.83 1.08 12.34
C HIS A 109 -30.86 1.58 11.31
N GLU A 110 -32.11 1.14 11.42
CA GLU A 110 -33.22 1.82 10.75
C GLU A 110 -33.80 2.91 11.65
N ASP A 111 -34.59 3.82 11.06
CA ASP A 111 -35.20 4.96 11.79
C ASP A 111 -36.05 4.53 12.99
N ASN A 112 -36.65 3.34 12.93
CA ASN A 112 -37.48 2.78 14.00
C ASN A 112 -36.66 2.04 15.08
N CYS A 113 -35.33 2.01 14.98
CA CYS A 113 -34.50 1.30 15.96
C CYS A 113 -34.45 2.08 17.28
N VAL A 114 -34.94 1.48 18.36
CA VAL A 114 -34.91 2.05 19.72
C VAL A 114 -33.48 2.40 20.18
N TYR A 115 -32.47 1.73 19.63
CA TYR A 115 -31.07 1.91 19.99
C TYR A 115 -30.29 2.90 19.10
N HIS A 116 -30.93 3.59 18.14
CA HIS A 116 -30.20 4.43 17.16
C HIS A 116 -29.50 5.67 17.77
N THR A 117 -29.99 6.18 18.90
CA THR A 117 -29.39 7.33 19.61
C THR A 117 -28.45 6.93 20.76
N GLU A 118 -28.33 5.64 21.06
CA GLU A 118 -27.61 5.19 22.25
C GLU A 118 -26.13 4.86 21.94
N HIS A 119 -25.22 5.32 22.80
CA HIS A 119 -23.79 5.06 22.67
C HIS A 119 -23.36 3.84 23.52
N GLY A 120 -22.98 2.73 22.89
CA GLY A 120 -22.37 1.58 23.60
C GLY A 120 -22.65 0.22 22.95
N PRO A 121 -21.97 -0.86 23.39
CA PRO A 121 -22.27 -2.21 22.94
C PRO A 121 -23.60 -2.67 23.56
N LYS A 122 -24.69 -2.59 22.80
CA LYS A 122 -25.94 -3.26 23.12
C LYS A 122 -26.26 -4.34 22.09
N ASN A 123 -27.11 -5.27 22.48
CA ASN A 123 -27.64 -6.35 21.63
C ASN A 123 -28.69 -5.79 20.66
N CYS A 124 -28.26 -4.87 19.79
CA CYS A 124 -29.07 -4.45 18.67
C CYS A 124 -29.18 -5.63 17.68
N SER A 125 -30.41 -6.00 17.30
CA SER A 125 -30.71 -7.13 16.42
C SER A 125 -30.39 -6.87 14.95
N TYR A 126 -30.18 -5.60 14.58
CA TYR A 126 -29.84 -5.20 13.22
C TYR A 126 -28.47 -5.76 12.77
N PRO A 127 -28.20 -5.84 11.46
CA PRO A 127 -26.95 -6.41 10.97
C PRO A 127 -25.75 -5.47 11.23
N LYS A 128 -24.58 -6.07 11.40
CA LYS A 128 -23.29 -5.36 11.40
C LYS A 128 -22.65 -5.43 10.03
N ILE A 129 -22.45 -4.26 9.43
CA ILE A 129 -21.93 -4.13 8.07
C ILE A 129 -20.56 -3.46 8.01
N LEU A 130 -19.84 -3.71 6.93
CA LEU A 130 -18.59 -3.02 6.62
C LEU A 130 -18.86 -1.54 6.33
N THR A 131 -17.95 -0.64 6.72
CA THR A 131 -18.07 0.77 6.33
C THR A 131 -17.90 0.92 4.81
N VAL A 132 -18.50 1.97 4.20
CA VAL A 132 -18.30 2.29 2.77
C VAL A 132 -16.83 2.23 2.36
N LYS A 133 -15.93 2.81 3.18
CA LYS A 133 -14.49 2.84 2.92
C LYS A 133 -13.86 1.44 2.92
N SER A 134 -14.33 0.56 3.79
CA SER A 134 -13.88 -0.83 3.84
C SER A 134 -14.33 -1.61 2.61
N VAL A 135 -15.57 -1.39 2.16
CA VAL A 135 -16.09 -2.03 0.94
C VAL A 135 -15.33 -1.52 -0.30
N ASP A 136 -15.06 -0.22 -0.40
CA ASP A 136 -14.27 0.34 -1.51
C ASP A 136 -12.82 -0.14 -1.51
N SER A 137 -12.18 -0.22 -0.34
CA SER A 137 -10.84 -0.81 -0.19
C SER A 137 -10.82 -2.30 -0.60
N LEU A 138 -11.84 -3.06 -0.21
CA LEU A 138 -12.01 -4.45 -0.62
C LEU A 138 -12.14 -4.55 -2.15
N LEU A 139 -12.99 -3.73 -2.76
CA LEU A 139 -13.16 -3.68 -4.20
C LEU A 139 -11.86 -3.31 -4.93
N GLY A 140 -11.07 -2.38 -4.38
CA GLY A 140 -9.74 -2.04 -4.89
C GLY A 140 -8.77 -3.23 -4.89
N LYS A 141 -8.78 -4.06 -3.84
CA LYS A 141 -7.99 -5.31 -3.77
C LYS A 141 -8.49 -6.34 -4.79
N ILE A 142 -9.80 -6.49 -4.95
CA ILE A 142 -10.38 -7.39 -5.97
C ILE A 142 -9.95 -6.94 -7.37
N ARG A 143 -10.01 -5.64 -7.69
CA ARG A 143 -9.49 -5.11 -8.96
C ARG A 143 -8.03 -5.48 -9.18
N ALA A 144 -7.19 -5.42 -8.14
CA ALA A 144 -5.79 -5.82 -8.22
C ALA A 144 -5.62 -7.33 -8.51
N ILE A 145 -6.43 -8.19 -7.88
CA ILE A 145 -6.43 -9.64 -8.15
C ILE A 145 -6.75 -9.92 -9.63
N PHE A 146 -7.76 -9.25 -10.19
CA PHE A 146 -8.10 -9.39 -11.61
C PHE A 146 -7.00 -8.87 -12.53
N ARG A 147 -6.32 -7.77 -12.18
CA ARG A 147 -5.16 -7.27 -12.95
C ARG A 147 -4.02 -8.28 -12.97
N ASP A 148 -3.74 -8.96 -11.86
CA ASP A 148 -2.68 -9.97 -11.78
C ASP A 148 -2.92 -11.17 -12.73
N ILE A 149 -4.17 -11.47 -13.05
CA ILE A 149 -4.53 -12.53 -14.02
C ILE A 149 -4.77 -12.00 -15.44
N GLY A 150 -4.34 -10.76 -15.73
CA GLY A 150 -4.44 -10.15 -17.05
C GLY A 150 -5.78 -9.48 -17.38
N LYS A 151 -6.74 -9.44 -16.43
CA LYS A 151 -8.02 -8.72 -16.59
C LYS A 151 -7.88 -7.28 -16.07
N ALA A 152 -7.39 -6.40 -16.93
CA ALA A 152 -7.26 -4.96 -16.68
C ALA A 152 -8.29 -4.15 -17.48
N GLY A 153 -8.37 -2.84 -17.20
CA GLY A 153 -9.26 -1.91 -17.90
C GLY A 153 -10.71 -1.93 -17.40
N GLU A 154 -11.53 -1.04 -17.96
CA GLU A 154 -12.97 -0.98 -17.68
C GLU A 154 -13.68 -2.24 -18.17
N TRP A 155 -14.76 -2.62 -17.48
CA TRP A 155 -15.58 -3.76 -17.91
C TRP A 155 -16.41 -3.39 -19.13
N ASN A 156 -16.31 -4.19 -20.19
CA ASN A 156 -17.16 -4.07 -21.37
C ASN A 156 -18.24 -5.17 -21.35
N PRO A 157 -19.51 -4.82 -21.12
CA PRO A 157 -20.61 -5.80 -21.05
C PRO A 157 -20.93 -6.45 -22.41
N LYS A 158 -20.61 -5.79 -23.53
CA LYS A 158 -20.87 -6.35 -24.88
C LYS A 158 -19.88 -7.45 -25.24
N LEU A 159 -18.63 -7.31 -24.80
CA LEU A 159 -17.53 -8.23 -25.10
C LEU A 159 -17.24 -9.21 -23.96
N TYR A 160 -17.95 -9.11 -22.83
CA TYR A 160 -17.68 -9.84 -21.59
C TYR A 160 -16.18 -9.83 -21.20
N SER A 161 -15.56 -8.66 -21.39
CA SER A 161 -14.11 -8.50 -21.29
C SER A 161 -13.73 -7.31 -20.42
N GLY A 162 -12.46 -7.26 -20.02
CA GLY A 162 -11.95 -6.29 -19.05
C GLY A 162 -12.01 -6.79 -17.61
N ASN A 163 -11.92 -5.86 -16.65
CA ASN A 163 -11.92 -6.18 -15.23
C ASN A 163 -13.36 -6.14 -14.67
N PRO A 164 -13.96 -7.27 -14.26
CA PRO A 164 -15.34 -7.29 -13.77
C PRO A 164 -15.53 -6.44 -12.51
N ALA A 165 -14.49 -6.27 -11.70
CA ALA A 165 -14.50 -5.40 -10.53
C ALA A 165 -14.42 -3.89 -10.87
N SER A 166 -14.28 -3.54 -12.14
CA SER A 166 -14.26 -2.16 -12.66
C SER A 166 -15.52 -1.80 -13.44
N SER A 167 -16.60 -2.57 -13.26
CA SER A 167 -17.91 -2.28 -13.86
C SER A 167 -18.65 -1.14 -13.15
N HIS A 168 -19.47 -0.42 -13.93
CA HIS A 168 -20.36 0.64 -13.43
C HIS A 168 -21.33 0.15 -12.35
N ILE A 169 -21.82 -1.09 -12.44
CA ILE A 169 -22.75 -1.65 -11.44
C ILE A 169 -22.14 -1.71 -10.04
N LEU A 170 -20.83 -1.91 -9.94
CA LEU A 170 -20.12 -1.95 -8.66
C LEU A 170 -19.89 -0.54 -8.12
N LYS A 171 -19.71 0.46 -8.99
CA LYS A 171 -19.71 1.86 -8.58
C LYS A 171 -21.07 2.27 -8.00
N GLN A 172 -22.15 1.87 -8.65
CA GLN A 172 -23.51 2.07 -8.14
C GLN A 172 -23.75 1.33 -6.82
N HIS A 173 -23.20 0.11 -6.66
CA HIS A 173 -23.27 -0.63 -5.40
C HIS A 173 -22.63 0.15 -4.24
N ILE A 174 -21.41 0.68 -4.42
CA ILE A 174 -20.74 1.50 -3.40
C ILE A 174 -21.56 2.77 -3.07
N GLN A 175 -22.15 3.41 -4.08
CA GLN A 175 -23.03 4.57 -3.87
C GLN A 175 -24.27 4.19 -3.07
N ALA A 176 -24.89 3.05 -3.37
CA ALA A 176 -26.06 2.55 -2.63
C ALA A 176 -25.71 2.24 -1.17
N VAL A 177 -24.58 1.57 -0.91
CA VAL A 177 -24.08 1.34 0.45
C VAL A 177 -23.79 2.66 1.17
N SER A 178 -23.28 3.66 0.46
CA SER A 178 -23.07 4.99 1.05
C SER A 178 -24.36 5.68 1.46
N LEU A 179 -25.41 5.56 0.64
CA LEU A 179 -26.73 6.12 0.94
C LEU A 179 -27.41 5.37 2.09
N GLU A 180 -27.33 4.04 2.07
CA GLU A 180 -27.83 3.20 3.15
C GLU A 180 -27.17 3.58 4.49
N GLN A 181 -25.85 3.74 4.49
CA GLN A 181 -25.08 4.12 5.68
C GLN A 181 -25.31 5.57 6.13
N SER A 182 -25.62 6.49 5.22
CA SER A 182 -25.97 7.86 5.60
C SER A 182 -27.36 7.94 6.21
N ASN A 183 -28.31 7.16 5.70
CA ASN A 183 -29.69 7.18 6.18
C ASN A 183 -29.86 6.47 7.52
N SER A 184 -28.98 5.52 7.84
CA SER A 184 -29.05 4.70 9.06
C SER A 184 -28.48 5.38 10.31
N ASN A 185 -28.38 6.71 10.32
CA ASN A 185 -27.91 7.53 11.45
C ASN A 185 -26.64 6.98 12.13
N ILE A 186 -25.73 6.39 11.35
CA ILE A 186 -24.53 5.76 11.87
C ILE A 186 -23.67 6.84 12.53
N THR A 187 -23.74 6.90 13.86
CA THR A 187 -22.87 7.77 14.65
C THR A 187 -21.48 7.16 14.65
N ARG A 188 -20.54 7.83 13.96
CA ARG A 188 -19.13 7.44 14.00
C ARG A 188 -18.66 7.48 15.45
N LYS A 189 -18.18 6.36 15.98
CA LYS A 189 -17.39 6.33 17.22
C LYS A 189 -16.05 7.01 16.95
N GLN A 190 -16.06 8.34 16.88
CA GLN A 190 -14.83 9.11 16.84
C GLN A 190 -14.16 9.04 18.20
N ALA A 191 -12.83 8.97 18.21
CA ALA A 191 -12.10 9.22 19.44
C ALA A 191 -12.53 10.60 19.96
N THR A 192 -12.91 10.69 21.23
CA THR A 192 -13.19 11.99 21.86
C THR A 192 -11.96 12.86 21.62
N PRO A 193 -12.11 14.02 20.93
CA PRO A 193 -10.95 14.86 20.70
C PRO A 193 -10.33 15.20 22.05
N LEU A 194 -9.01 15.11 22.13
CA LEU A 194 -8.29 15.51 23.32
C LEU A 194 -8.33 17.05 23.36
N MET A 195 -9.37 17.59 23.98
CA MET A 195 -9.56 19.03 24.09
C MET A 195 -8.44 19.66 24.94
N PHE A 196 -8.24 20.97 24.75
CA PHE A 196 -7.14 21.74 25.35
C PHE A 196 -7.04 21.57 26.88
N ASP A 197 -8.16 21.34 27.56
CA ASP A 197 -8.21 21.11 29.01
C ASP A 197 -7.55 19.78 29.42
N LYS A 198 -7.88 18.68 28.72
CA LYS A 198 -7.32 17.34 28.96
C LYS A 198 -5.83 17.31 28.60
N LEU A 199 -5.48 18.01 27.53
CA LEU A 199 -4.11 18.18 27.11
C LEU A 199 -3.30 18.98 28.13
N GLY A 200 -3.82 20.11 28.63
CA GLY A 200 -3.15 20.91 29.65
C GLY A 200 -2.89 20.08 30.92
N LYS A 201 -3.85 19.22 31.30
CA LYS A 201 -3.65 18.24 32.39
C LYS A 201 -2.54 17.24 32.08
N LEU A 202 -2.48 16.72 30.84
CA LEU A 202 -1.43 15.82 30.40
C LEU A 202 -0.04 16.49 30.45
N CYS A 203 0.11 17.68 29.86
CA CYS A 203 1.37 18.43 29.88
C CYS A 203 1.83 18.73 31.32
N ARG A 204 0.91 19.12 32.22
CA ARG A 204 1.24 19.33 33.64
C ARG A 204 1.70 18.03 34.33
N TYR A 205 1.01 16.92 34.07
CA TYR A 205 1.40 15.61 34.61
C TYR A 205 2.78 15.17 34.13
N VAL A 206 3.06 15.30 32.83
CA VAL A 206 4.38 14.95 32.27
C VAL A 206 5.46 15.90 32.78
N SER A 207 5.18 17.20 32.90
CA SER A 207 6.10 18.19 33.49
C SER A 207 6.45 17.85 34.94
N TYR A 208 5.44 17.45 35.73
CA TYR A 208 5.65 16.94 37.08
C TYR A 208 6.56 15.71 37.05
N LYS A 209 6.28 14.71 36.19
CA LYS A 209 7.12 13.52 36.04
C LYS A 209 8.57 13.84 35.69
N VAL A 210 8.84 14.81 34.81
CA VAL A 210 10.20 15.28 34.52
C VAL A 210 10.90 15.79 35.80
N SER A 211 10.17 16.49 36.67
CA SER A 211 10.73 17.09 37.90
C SER A 211 10.98 16.09 39.03
N VAL A 212 10.22 14.99 39.12
CA VAL A 212 10.35 13.99 40.19
C VAL A 212 11.12 12.74 39.79
N GLU A 213 11.27 12.48 38.49
CA GLU A 213 11.98 11.29 38.01
C GLU A 213 13.49 11.44 38.21
N LYS A 214 14.11 10.41 38.79
CA LYS A 214 15.54 10.40 39.12
C LYS A 214 16.36 9.60 38.12
N ASP A 215 15.72 8.68 37.41
CA ASP A 215 16.35 7.94 36.32
C ASP A 215 16.55 8.85 35.10
N PRO A 216 17.79 9.09 34.64
CA PRO A 216 18.06 10.01 33.53
C PRO A 216 17.38 9.62 32.22
N ILE A 217 17.23 8.32 31.95
CA ILE A 217 16.58 7.82 30.73
C ILE A 217 15.09 8.15 30.78
N SER A 218 14.43 7.81 31.87
CA SER A 218 13.00 8.09 32.08
C SER A 218 12.71 9.59 32.09
N GLN A 219 13.58 10.39 32.73
CA GLN A 219 13.48 11.84 32.71
C GLN A 219 13.58 12.41 31.28
N PHE A 220 14.52 11.92 30.47
CA PHE A 220 14.64 12.30 29.06
C PHE A 220 13.38 11.91 28.26
N LEU A 221 12.85 10.70 28.45
CA LEU A 221 11.63 10.25 27.77
C LEU A 221 10.43 11.16 28.10
N PHE A 222 10.25 11.53 29.37
CA PHE A 222 9.19 12.45 29.76
C PHE A 222 9.40 13.86 29.18
N ALA A 223 10.63 14.38 29.16
CA ALA A 223 10.92 15.71 28.59
C ALA A 223 10.67 15.75 27.07
N ARG A 224 11.04 14.66 26.36
CA ARG A 224 10.74 14.46 24.95
C ARG A 224 9.23 14.43 24.70
N ASP A 225 8.51 13.62 25.46
CA ASP A 225 7.06 13.45 25.29
C ASP A 225 6.30 14.75 25.60
N LEU A 226 6.75 15.51 26.61
CA LEU A 226 6.22 16.84 26.92
C LEU A 226 6.39 17.81 25.75
N SER A 227 7.59 17.84 25.16
CA SER A 227 7.89 18.68 23.99
C SER A 227 7.03 18.29 22.79
N TYR A 228 6.89 16.98 22.56
CA TYR A 228 6.08 16.43 21.47
C TYR A 228 4.59 16.75 21.62
N PHE A 229 4.00 16.54 22.81
CA PHE A 229 2.61 16.89 23.07
C PHE A 229 2.38 18.40 22.96
N SER A 230 3.30 19.22 23.47
CA SER A 230 3.18 20.68 23.37
C SER A 230 3.22 21.12 21.90
N LEU A 231 4.12 20.56 21.09
CA LEU A 231 4.23 20.88 19.66
C LEU A 231 3.02 20.42 18.86
N LEU A 232 2.56 19.18 19.03
CA LEU A 232 1.37 18.67 18.34
C LEU A 232 0.15 19.57 18.53
N CYS A 233 0.04 20.16 19.72
CA CYS A 233 -1.14 20.91 20.10
C CYS A 233 -1.15 22.33 19.58
N HIS A 234 0.02 22.96 19.45
CA HIS A 234 0.12 24.27 18.81
C HIS A 234 0.18 24.17 17.27
N SER A 235 0.67 23.06 16.73
CA SER A 235 0.80 22.88 15.27
C SER A 235 -0.46 22.33 14.59
N GLY A 236 -1.38 21.69 15.33
CA GLY A 236 -2.54 21.01 14.75
C GLY A 236 -2.15 19.86 13.80
N ASN A 237 -0.89 19.43 13.81
CA ASN A 237 -0.39 18.43 12.88
C ASN A 237 -0.83 17.01 13.30
N ARG A 238 -1.13 16.17 12.31
CA ARG A 238 -1.39 14.74 12.55
C ARG A 238 -0.05 14.02 12.68
N GLY A 239 0.02 13.00 13.53
CA GLY A 239 1.25 12.26 13.89
C GLY A 239 1.99 11.49 12.78
N GLY A 240 1.88 11.92 11.51
CA GLY A 240 2.62 11.42 10.35
C GLY A 240 3.31 12.50 9.51
N GLY A 241 3.28 13.78 9.91
CA GLY A 241 4.11 14.80 9.27
C GLY A 241 5.58 14.54 9.57
N SER A 242 6.41 14.34 8.53
CA SER A 242 7.85 14.19 8.71
C SER A 242 8.45 15.52 9.14
N TRP A 243 8.94 15.60 10.37
CA TRP A 243 9.57 16.81 10.93
C TRP A 243 11.10 16.85 10.71
N PHE A 244 11.60 16.08 9.75
CA PHE A 244 13.01 16.10 9.36
C PHE A 244 13.13 16.03 7.84
N THR A 245 13.12 17.20 7.22
CA THR A 245 13.74 17.50 5.92
C THR A 245 14.57 18.74 6.11
#